data_AF-B4L0J8-F1
#
_entry.id   AF-B4L0J8-F1
#
_cell.length_a   1.000
_cell.length_b   1.000
_cell.length_c   1.000
_cell.angle_alpha   90.00
_cell.angle_beta   90.00
_cell.angle_gamma   90.00
#
_symmetry.space_group_name_H-M   'P 1'
#
loop_
_entity.id
_entity.type
_entity.pdbx_description
1 polymer ?
#
loop_
_entity_poly.entity_id
_entity_poly.type
_entity_poly.pdbx_seq_one_letter_code
_entity_poly.pdbx_strand_id
1 'polypeptide(L)'
;MNKDRISYRQMQQEIEKKLEEKLQETKYNETKDSEYRTAVRHLSRVPGNCPVSKCREIIFPSNLMMHMLHKHVNAIGSTNSEIYEHKPLIMCFDPNHFTEFGVNNCFATLMYGGKKGKIRTRPGLTYLCNPNSALINDHHRFDHFLPIMLIVCRTTWYAQLKDKLLEAQLVSINARKAGIYVFWLVAPKTTRKLYYTLTIYDRYYLNSRSVIRVVRDYTQSQNPSEFLPNEDNYLLLRDSEVKSFMSMSHGEATPQLRPGIPIELIIYENPNNPPIRHSSQRELHAALKQAQDVYIMDSVPRLRGSTSRVTPPKAKKPRGKKSRNKQNDSASECPISLKSIFKL
;
A
#
# COMPACT_ATOMS: atom_id res chain seq x y z
N MET A 1 -55.68 46.09 7.45
CA MET A 1 -56.13 44.71 7.14
C MET A 1 -55.64 44.15 5.80
N ASN A 2 -55.26 44.95 4.78
CA ASN A 2 -54.86 44.40 3.46
C ASN A 2 -53.37 44.06 3.30
N LYS A 3 -52.47 44.66 4.11
CA LYS A 3 -51.01 44.39 4.05
C LYS A 3 -50.63 43.01 4.62
N ASP A 4 -51.33 42.54 5.65
CA ASP A 4 -51.05 41.25 6.30
C ASP A 4 -51.40 40.04 5.42
N ARG A 5 -52.44 40.16 4.57
CA ARG A 5 -52.82 39.13 3.60
C ARG A 5 -51.83 38.97 2.45
N ILE A 6 -51.20 40.07 2.01
CA ILE A 6 -50.18 40.05 0.96
C ILE A 6 -48.90 39.38 1.47
N SER A 7 -48.50 39.68 2.71
CA SER A 7 -47.36 39.06 3.39
C SER A 7 -47.53 37.54 3.56
N TYR A 8 -48.71 37.09 3.99
CA TYR A 8 -49.01 35.66 4.16
C TYR A 8 -48.95 34.87 2.84
N ARG A 9 -49.49 35.44 1.76
CA ARG A 9 -49.47 34.81 0.42
C ARG A 9 -48.05 34.69 -0.15
N GLN A 10 -47.20 35.70 0.07
CA GLN A 10 -45.79 35.66 -0.33
C GLN A 10 -45.02 34.59 0.45
N MET A 11 -45.25 34.48 1.77
CA MET A 11 -44.65 33.44 2.60
C MET A 11 -45.06 32.03 2.15
N GLN A 12 -46.33 31.82 1.81
CA GLN A 12 -46.81 30.54 1.27
C GLN A 12 -46.13 30.18 -0.06
N GLN A 13 -46.02 31.14 -0.99
CA GLN A 13 -45.33 30.92 -2.27
C GLN A 13 -43.84 30.58 -2.09
N GLU A 14 -43.16 31.20 -1.12
CA GLU A 14 -41.76 30.89 -0.83
C GLU A 14 -41.59 29.47 -0.25
N ILE A 15 -42.53 29.04 0.62
CA ILE A 15 -42.54 27.68 1.16
C ILE A 15 -42.79 26.65 0.06
N GLU A 16 -43.76 26.89 -0.82
CA GLU A 16 -44.06 26.01 -1.97
C GLU A 16 -42.86 25.90 -2.90
N LYS A 17 -42.22 27.02 -3.24
CA LYS A 17 -41.02 27.02 -4.08
C LYS A 17 -39.88 26.21 -3.45
N LYS A 18 -39.61 26.39 -2.14
CA LYS A 18 -38.58 25.62 -1.42
C LYS A 18 -38.92 24.13 -1.34
N LEU A 19 -40.20 23.77 -1.24
CA LEU A 19 -40.64 22.38 -1.23
C LEU A 19 -40.45 21.73 -2.61
N GLU A 20 -40.80 22.44 -3.68
CA GLU A 20 -40.60 21.97 -5.05
C GLU A 20 -39.12 21.81 -5.39
N GLU A 21 -38.27 22.77 -5.01
CA GLU A 21 -36.81 22.68 -5.16
C GLU A 21 -36.25 21.45 -4.43
N LYS A 22 -36.70 21.19 -3.19
CA LYS A 22 -36.30 19.99 -2.43
C LYS A 22 -36.79 18.69 -3.08
N LEU A 23 -38.00 18.69 -3.63
CA LEU A 23 -38.57 17.52 -4.30
C LEU A 23 -37.79 17.19 -5.57
N GLN A 24 -37.44 18.21 -6.35
CA GLN A 24 -36.61 18.08 -7.55
C GLN A 24 -35.20 17.58 -7.20
N GLU A 25 -34.58 18.15 -6.17
CA GLU A 25 -33.27 17.69 -5.68
C GLU A 25 -33.31 16.22 -5.24
N THR A 26 -34.37 15.81 -4.55
CA THR A 26 -34.54 14.42 -4.10
C THR A 26 -34.69 13.46 -5.29
N LYS A 27 -35.56 13.78 -6.25
CA LYS A 27 -35.73 12.98 -7.47
C LYS A 27 -34.45 12.87 -8.29
N TYR A 28 -33.70 13.97 -8.41
CA TYR A 28 -32.41 13.98 -9.10
C TYR A 28 -31.39 13.08 -8.38
N ASN A 29 -31.29 13.19 -7.06
CA ASN A 29 -30.40 12.37 -6.26
C ASN A 29 -30.76 10.88 -6.32
N GLU A 30 -32.04 10.51 -6.29
CA GLU A 30 -32.51 9.13 -6.44
C GLU A 30 -32.17 8.55 -7.81
N THR A 31 -32.37 9.33 -8.87
CA THR A 31 -32.03 8.93 -10.25
C THR A 31 -30.53 8.65 -10.35
N LYS A 32 -29.71 9.58 -9.86
CA LYS A 32 -28.26 9.46 -9.84
C LYS A 32 -27.77 8.28 -8.98
N ASP A 33 -28.41 8.01 -7.85
CA ASP A 33 -28.12 6.86 -7.00
C ASP A 33 -28.41 5.54 -7.73
N SER A 34 -29.54 5.48 -8.44
CA SER A 34 -29.93 4.32 -9.28
C SER A 34 -28.93 4.06 -10.41
N GLU A 35 -28.48 5.12 -11.09
CA GLU A 35 -27.43 5.03 -12.11
C GLU A 35 -26.12 4.48 -11.53
N TYR A 36 -25.69 4.98 -10.36
CA TYR A 36 -24.46 4.51 -9.74
C TYR A 36 -24.54 3.06 -9.25
N ARG A 37 -25.68 2.66 -8.67
CA ARG A 37 -25.94 1.25 -8.34
C ARG A 37 -25.83 0.37 -9.57
N THR A 38 -26.40 0.83 -10.67
CA THR A 38 -26.34 0.12 -11.96
C THR A 38 -24.89 0.03 -12.44
N ALA A 39 -24.12 1.12 -12.39
CA ALA A 39 -22.71 1.13 -12.78
C ALA A 39 -21.86 0.13 -11.96
N VAL A 40 -22.06 0.04 -10.64
CA VAL A 40 -21.34 -0.93 -9.79
C VAL A 40 -21.66 -2.37 -10.18
N ARG A 41 -22.92 -2.68 -10.52
CA ARG A 41 -23.32 -4.02 -10.98
C ARG A 41 -22.63 -4.43 -12.27
N HIS A 42 -22.25 -3.47 -13.11
CA HIS A 42 -21.50 -3.69 -14.36
C HIS A 42 -19.98 -3.76 -14.15
N LEU A 43 -19.46 -3.53 -12.94
CA LEU A 43 -18.05 -3.76 -12.66
C LEU A 43 -17.71 -5.25 -12.84
N SER A 44 -16.58 -5.51 -13.47
CA SER A 44 -16.07 -6.87 -13.64
C SER A 44 -15.92 -7.56 -12.29
N ARG A 45 -16.40 -8.80 -12.22
CA ARG A 45 -16.18 -9.73 -11.10
C ARG A 45 -15.14 -10.79 -11.42
N VAL A 46 -14.50 -10.68 -12.59
CA VAL A 46 -13.46 -11.62 -13.02
C VAL A 46 -12.30 -11.52 -12.04
N PRO A 47 -11.85 -12.65 -11.46
CA PRO A 47 -10.73 -12.63 -10.55
C PRO A 47 -9.43 -12.35 -11.32
N GLY A 48 -8.47 -11.72 -10.65
CA GLY A 48 -7.15 -11.41 -11.18
C GLY A 48 -6.05 -12.02 -10.32
N ASN A 49 -4.82 -12.05 -10.85
CA ASN A 49 -3.66 -12.43 -10.05
C ASN A 49 -3.42 -11.43 -8.92
N CYS A 50 -2.91 -11.90 -7.78
CA CYS A 50 -2.37 -11.00 -6.76
C CYS A 50 -1.32 -10.05 -7.38
N PRO A 51 -1.37 -8.73 -7.10
CA PRO A 51 -0.41 -7.77 -7.67
C PRO A 51 1.02 -7.94 -7.13
N VAL A 52 1.22 -8.75 -6.09
CA VAL A 52 2.53 -9.04 -5.48
C VAL A 52 3.14 -10.27 -6.15
N SER A 53 4.29 -10.12 -6.83
CA SER A 53 4.84 -11.16 -7.72
C SER A 53 5.11 -12.52 -7.06
N LYS A 54 5.46 -12.53 -5.77
CA LYS A 54 5.72 -13.79 -5.03
C LYS A 54 4.44 -14.50 -4.58
N CYS A 55 3.26 -13.93 -4.85
CA CYS A 55 1.97 -14.52 -4.56
C CYS A 55 1.30 -15.00 -5.85
N ARG A 56 0.97 -16.30 -5.91
CA ARG A 56 0.34 -16.93 -7.09
C ARG A 56 -1.17 -17.12 -6.93
N GLU A 57 -1.77 -16.50 -5.92
CA GLU A 57 -3.21 -16.62 -5.68
C GLU A 57 -4.00 -15.77 -6.69
N ILE A 58 -5.09 -16.37 -7.21
CA ILE A 58 -6.09 -15.70 -8.04
C ILE A 58 -7.22 -15.23 -7.11
N ILE A 59 -7.53 -13.94 -7.15
CA ILE A 59 -8.33 -13.27 -6.13
C ILE A 59 -9.47 -12.51 -6.79
N PHE A 60 -10.69 -12.71 -6.29
CA PHE A 60 -11.86 -11.93 -6.68
C PHE A 60 -11.74 -10.48 -6.19
N PRO A 61 -12.26 -9.49 -6.93
CA PRO A 61 -12.13 -8.08 -6.56
C PRO A 61 -12.65 -7.77 -5.14
N SER A 62 -13.75 -8.41 -4.74
CA SER A 62 -14.35 -8.25 -3.40
C SER A 62 -13.56 -8.94 -2.27
N ASN A 63 -12.71 -9.92 -2.59
CA ASN A 63 -11.88 -10.62 -1.60
C ASN A 63 -10.46 -10.02 -1.48
N LEU A 64 -10.12 -9.02 -2.30
CA LEU A 64 -8.77 -8.48 -2.36
C LEU A 64 -8.33 -7.87 -1.03
N MET A 65 -9.21 -7.12 -0.36
CA MET A 65 -8.92 -6.56 0.97
C MET A 65 -8.55 -7.67 1.98
N MET A 66 -9.37 -8.73 2.05
CA MET A 66 -9.12 -9.86 2.95
C MET A 66 -7.78 -10.54 2.63
N HIS A 67 -7.52 -10.82 1.35
CA HIS A 67 -6.28 -11.45 0.94
C HIS A 67 -5.06 -10.61 1.37
N MET A 68 -5.07 -9.30 1.09
CA MET A 68 -3.96 -8.41 1.44
C MET A 68 -3.75 -8.34 2.96
N LEU A 69 -4.81 -8.18 3.74
CA LEU A 69 -4.73 -8.14 5.20
C LEU A 69 -4.30 -9.47 5.83
N HIS A 70 -4.53 -10.61 5.17
CA HIS A 70 -4.14 -11.91 5.72
C HIS A 70 -2.74 -12.36 5.31
N LYS A 71 -2.38 -12.13 4.04
CA LYS A 71 -1.17 -12.71 3.43
C LYS A 71 -0.02 -11.71 3.36
N HIS A 72 -0.30 -10.41 3.29
CA HIS A 72 0.70 -9.38 2.98
C HIS A 72 0.83 -8.30 4.05
N VAL A 73 -0.03 -8.29 5.07
CA VAL A 73 -0.01 -7.27 6.14
C VAL A 73 1.33 -7.22 6.88
N ASN A 74 1.98 -8.36 7.07
CA ASN A 74 3.25 -8.46 7.80
C ASN A 74 4.47 -8.58 6.88
N ALA A 75 4.33 -8.23 5.60
CA ALA A 75 5.46 -8.26 4.67
C ALA A 75 6.53 -7.22 5.08
N ILE A 76 7.80 -7.60 5.03
CA ILE A 76 8.92 -6.73 5.40
C ILE A 76 8.92 -5.49 4.50
N GLY A 77 9.03 -4.31 5.11
CA GLY A 77 9.04 -3.05 4.38
C GLY A 77 7.67 -2.62 3.82
N SER A 78 6.60 -3.37 4.09
CA SER A 78 5.23 -3.00 3.74
C SER A 78 4.57 -2.23 4.89
N THR A 79 3.84 -1.17 4.55
CA THR A 79 3.04 -0.39 5.52
C THR A 79 1.55 -0.66 5.31
N ASN A 80 0.76 -0.76 6.38
CA ASN A 80 -0.70 -0.84 6.29
C ASN A 80 -1.31 0.38 6.95
N SER A 81 -2.15 1.11 6.22
CA SER A 81 -2.71 2.36 6.75
C SER A 81 -4.07 2.70 6.16
N GLU A 82 -4.91 3.33 6.97
CA GLU A 82 -6.14 3.94 6.48
C GLU A 82 -5.78 5.25 5.79
N ILE A 83 -6.31 5.46 4.59
CA ILE A 83 -6.11 6.69 3.83
C ILE A 83 -7.45 7.32 3.49
N TYR A 84 -7.47 8.65 3.51
CA TYR A 84 -8.68 9.44 3.33
C TYR A 84 -8.48 10.47 2.23
N GLU A 85 -9.58 10.81 1.56
CA GLU A 85 -9.60 11.74 0.45
C GLU A 85 -8.94 13.07 0.82
N HIS A 86 -8.01 13.53 -0.02
CA HIS A 86 -7.22 14.75 0.19
C HIS A 86 -6.40 14.80 1.49
N LYS A 87 -6.22 13.68 2.21
CA LYS A 87 -5.35 13.63 3.38
C LYS A 87 -4.01 12.99 3.00
N PRO A 88 -2.89 13.70 3.23
CA PRO A 88 -1.58 13.14 2.94
C PRO A 88 -1.25 12.00 3.89
N LEU A 89 -0.73 10.92 3.31
CA LEU A 89 -0.08 9.82 4.01
C LEU A 89 1.41 9.92 3.73
N ILE A 90 2.21 9.96 4.80
CA ILE A 90 3.66 10.00 4.71
C ILE A 90 4.23 8.64 5.08
N MET A 91 5.13 8.14 4.24
CA MET A 91 5.81 6.87 4.40
C MET A 91 7.32 7.05 4.16
N CYS A 92 8.11 6.06 4.55
CA CYS A 92 9.54 6.04 4.34
C CYS A 92 9.91 4.85 3.46
N PHE A 93 10.48 5.12 2.29
CA PHE A 93 10.91 4.10 1.35
C PHE A 93 12.39 3.76 1.57
N ASP A 94 12.66 2.52 1.95
CA ASP A 94 14.02 1.99 2.02
C ASP A 94 14.30 1.10 0.79
N PRO A 95 15.16 1.53 -0.15
CA PRO A 95 15.47 0.75 -1.35
C PRO A 95 16.15 -0.60 -1.03
N ASN A 96 16.72 -0.78 0.16
CA ASN A 96 17.37 -2.04 0.55
C ASN A 96 16.38 -3.19 0.73
N HIS A 97 15.10 -2.91 0.96
CA HIS A 97 14.05 -3.93 1.00
C HIS A 97 13.58 -4.37 -0.39
N PHE A 98 13.98 -3.68 -1.46
CA PHE A 98 13.47 -3.85 -2.82
C PHE A 98 14.61 -3.99 -3.83
N THR A 99 15.47 -4.97 -3.61
CA THR A 99 16.73 -5.14 -4.37
C THR A 99 16.57 -6.01 -5.62
N GLU A 100 15.62 -6.94 -5.61
CA GLU A 100 15.36 -7.89 -6.70
C GLU A 100 14.75 -7.21 -7.94
N PHE A 101 15.30 -7.51 -9.12
CA PHE A 101 14.80 -6.99 -10.40
C PHE A 101 13.55 -7.76 -10.86
N GLY A 102 12.56 -7.04 -11.39
CA GLY A 102 11.34 -7.61 -11.98
C GLY A 102 10.36 -8.18 -10.96
N VAL A 103 10.56 -7.91 -9.66
CA VAL A 103 9.69 -8.39 -8.59
C VAL A 103 8.84 -7.24 -8.07
N ASN A 104 7.52 -7.36 -8.23
CA ASN A 104 6.55 -6.43 -7.68
C ASN A 104 6.39 -6.71 -6.19
N ASN A 105 6.74 -5.73 -5.37
CA ASN A 105 6.57 -5.77 -3.94
C ASN A 105 5.47 -4.79 -3.52
N CYS A 106 4.64 -5.20 -2.56
CA CYS A 106 3.69 -4.29 -1.93
C CYS A 106 4.45 -3.40 -0.94
N PHE A 107 4.62 -2.12 -1.26
CA PHE A 107 5.21 -1.16 -0.33
C PHE A 107 4.17 -0.64 0.68
N ALA A 108 2.91 -0.53 0.27
CA ALA A 108 1.84 -0.28 1.22
C ALA A 108 0.50 -0.87 0.81
N THR A 109 -0.25 -1.42 1.77
CA THR A 109 -1.67 -1.74 1.65
C THR A 109 -2.48 -0.63 2.30
N LEU A 110 -3.32 0.03 1.52
CA LEU A 110 -4.06 1.20 1.92
C LEU A 110 -5.55 0.89 1.93
N MET A 111 -6.21 1.15 3.06
CA MET A 111 -7.66 1.08 3.15
C MET A 111 -8.22 2.48 2.88
N TYR A 112 -8.67 2.73 1.65
CA TYR A 112 -9.25 4.02 1.27
C TYR A 112 -10.70 4.15 1.76
N GLY A 113 -10.92 5.12 2.65
CA GLY A 113 -12.19 5.31 3.38
C GLY A 113 -13.08 6.45 2.90
N GLY A 114 -12.74 7.12 1.80
CA GLY A 114 -13.42 8.36 1.37
C GLY A 114 -13.03 9.54 2.26
N LYS A 115 -13.98 10.42 2.63
CA LYS A 115 -13.71 11.59 3.48
C LYS A 115 -13.65 11.19 4.96
N LYS A 116 -12.57 11.60 5.64
CA LYS A 116 -12.35 11.30 7.07
C LYS A 116 -13.54 11.75 7.93
N GLY A 117 -14.01 10.86 8.80
CA GLY A 117 -15.15 11.10 9.69
C GLY A 117 -16.53 11.06 9.02
N LYS A 118 -16.61 10.82 7.70
CA LYS A 118 -17.88 10.77 6.95
C LYS A 118 -18.13 9.38 6.39
N ILE A 119 -18.76 8.52 7.20
CA ILE A 119 -19.06 7.12 6.83
C ILE A 119 -19.80 7.02 5.48
N ARG A 120 -20.76 7.93 5.22
CA ARG A 120 -21.54 7.97 3.96
C ARG A 120 -20.70 8.20 2.70
N THR A 121 -19.43 8.59 2.84
CA THR A 121 -18.52 8.82 1.71
C THR A 121 -17.61 7.62 1.41
N ARG A 122 -17.75 6.51 2.15
CA ARG A 122 -16.95 5.31 1.93
C ARG A 122 -17.20 4.73 0.53
N PRO A 123 -16.16 4.24 -0.18
CA PRO A 123 -16.27 3.75 -1.55
C PRO A 123 -17.39 2.75 -1.83
N GLY A 124 -17.61 1.79 -0.93
CA GLY A 124 -18.68 0.79 -1.10
C GLY A 124 -20.09 1.35 -0.89
N LEU A 125 -20.24 2.49 -0.19
CA LEU A 125 -21.52 3.15 0.05
C LEU A 125 -21.84 4.22 -0.99
N THR A 126 -20.81 4.82 -1.62
CA THR A 126 -20.95 5.79 -2.72
C THR A 126 -20.90 5.15 -4.10
N TYR A 127 -21.05 3.81 -4.15
CA TYR A 127 -21.06 3.03 -5.37
C TYR A 127 -19.81 3.27 -6.24
N LEU A 128 -18.65 3.47 -5.60
CA LEU A 128 -17.37 3.54 -6.29
C LEU A 128 -16.87 2.14 -6.64
N CYS A 129 -17.08 1.17 -5.75
CA CYS A 129 -16.69 -0.22 -5.91
C CYS A 129 -17.71 -1.17 -5.26
N ASN A 130 -17.58 -2.47 -5.52
CA ASN A 130 -18.28 -3.47 -4.75
C ASN A 130 -17.74 -3.49 -3.30
N PRO A 131 -18.59 -3.73 -2.28
CA PRO A 131 -18.14 -3.98 -0.91
C PRO A 131 -17.17 -5.17 -0.83
N ASN A 132 -16.28 -5.14 0.16
CA ASN A 132 -15.43 -6.27 0.47
C ASN A 132 -16.26 -7.41 1.04
N SER A 133 -15.86 -8.64 0.76
CA SER A 133 -16.48 -9.86 1.26
C SER A 133 -15.48 -10.72 2.05
N ALA A 134 -16.02 -11.56 2.93
CA ALA A 134 -15.26 -12.53 3.71
C ALA A 134 -14.15 -11.92 4.59
N LEU A 135 -14.31 -10.68 5.03
CA LEU A 135 -13.48 -10.10 6.08
C LEU A 135 -13.74 -10.85 7.39
N ILE A 136 -12.69 -11.14 8.16
CA ILE A 136 -12.74 -11.94 9.39
C ILE A 136 -12.35 -11.07 10.58
N ASN A 137 -12.91 -11.35 11.76
CA ASN A 137 -12.64 -10.65 13.03
C ASN A 137 -12.95 -9.14 12.93
N ASP A 138 -12.10 -8.31 13.53
CA ASP A 138 -12.28 -6.86 13.61
C ASP A 138 -12.12 -6.13 12.25
N HIS A 139 -11.86 -6.86 11.17
CA HIS A 139 -11.68 -6.27 9.84
C HIS A 139 -13.00 -5.85 9.18
N HIS A 140 -14.17 -6.22 9.70
CA HIS A 140 -15.48 -5.78 9.20
C HIS A 140 -15.63 -4.26 9.11
N ARG A 141 -14.85 -3.49 9.88
CA ARG A 141 -14.80 -2.03 9.75
C ARG A 141 -14.40 -1.56 8.33
N PHE A 142 -13.78 -2.44 7.55
CA PHE A 142 -13.33 -2.21 6.18
C PHE A 142 -14.29 -2.73 5.10
N ASP A 143 -15.49 -3.21 5.44
CA ASP A 143 -16.46 -3.77 4.47
C ASP A 143 -16.76 -2.80 3.29
N HIS A 144 -16.76 -1.50 3.55
CA HIS A 144 -17.03 -0.47 2.54
C HIS A 144 -15.80 0.36 2.13
N PHE A 145 -14.60 -0.04 2.54
CA PHE A 145 -13.36 0.60 2.12
C PHE A 145 -12.91 0.03 0.77
N LEU A 146 -12.14 0.79 0.00
CA LEU A 146 -11.49 0.27 -1.21
C LEU A 146 -10.04 -0.13 -0.86
N PRO A 147 -9.61 -1.38 -1.10
CA PRO A 147 -8.21 -1.75 -0.99
C PRO A 147 -7.42 -1.10 -2.14
N ILE A 148 -6.35 -0.39 -1.80
CA ILE A 148 -5.41 0.21 -2.74
C ILE A 148 -4.01 -0.23 -2.34
N MET A 149 -3.21 -0.73 -3.28
CA MET A 149 -1.84 -1.13 -3.03
C MET A 149 -0.89 -0.15 -3.71
N LEU A 150 0.08 0.38 -2.97
CA LEU A 150 1.23 1.05 -3.54
C LEU A 150 2.29 -0.02 -3.83
N ILE A 151 2.48 -0.30 -5.11
CA ILE A 151 3.44 -1.30 -5.60
C ILE A 151 4.75 -0.60 -5.97
N VAL A 152 5.85 -1.25 -5.62
CA VAL A 152 7.19 -0.88 -6.07
C VAL A 152 7.84 -2.06 -6.78
N CYS A 153 8.48 -1.78 -7.92
CA CYS A 153 9.29 -2.75 -8.62
C CYS A 153 10.60 -2.10 -9.06
N ARG A 154 11.72 -2.75 -8.74
CA ARG A 154 13.00 -2.41 -9.33
C ARG A 154 13.10 -3.12 -10.67
N THR A 155 13.30 -2.38 -11.75
CA THR A 155 13.42 -2.93 -13.11
C THR A 155 14.50 -2.14 -13.87
N THR A 156 14.58 -2.32 -15.18
CA THR A 156 15.49 -1.58 -16.05
C THR A 156 14.72 -0.59 -16.92
N TRP A 157 15.36 0.49 -17.36
CA TRP A 157 14.73 1.41 -18.32
C TRP A 157 14.38 0.75 -19.65
N TYR A 158 14.98 -0.41 -19.98
CA TYR A 158 14.63 -1.21 -21.16
C TYR A 158 13.19 -1.74 -21.11
N ALA A 159 12.57 -1.83 -19.93
CA ALA A 159 11.16 -2.23 -19.78
C ALA A 159 10.18 -1.27 -20.49
N GLN A 160 10.62 -0.06 -20.85
CA GLN A 160 9.85 0.89 -21.66
C GLN A 160 9.85 0.55 -23.15
N LEU A 161 10.70 -0.37 -23.61
CA LEU A 161 10.77 -0.75 -25.03
C LEU A 161 9.53 -1.55 -25.42
N LYS A 162 8.97 -1.23 -26.58
CA LYS A 162 7.89 -2.03 -27.18
C LYS A 162 8.40 -3.36 -27.74
N ASP A 163 9.64 -3.37 -28.24
CA ASP A 163 10.30 -4.59 -28.73
C ASP A 163 10.83 -5.43 -27.56
N LYS A 164 10.18 -6.57 -27.33
CA LYS A 164 10.49 -7.49 -26.22
C LYS A 164 11.72 -8.36 -26.47
N LEU A 165 12.10 -8.56 -27.73
CA LEU A 165 13.35 -9.24 -28.06
C LEU A 165 14.53 -8.31 -27.77
N LEU A 166 14.43 -7.05 -28.19
CA LEU A 166 15.46 -6.05 -27.89
C LEU A 166 15.57 -5.77 -26.39
N GLU A 167 14.44 -5.68 -25.68
CA GLU A 167 14.43 -5.58 -24.21
C GLU A 167 15.24 -6.71 -23.57
N ALA A 168 14.94 -7.97 -23.92
CA ALA A 168 15.63 -9.13 -23.36
C ALA A 168 17.14 -9.13 -23.66
N GLN A 169 17.54 -8.73 -24.87
CA GLN A 169 18.95 -8.57 -25.25
C GLN A 169 19.65 -7.49 -24.43
N LEU A 170 19.04 -6.32 -24.25
CA LEU A 170 19.66 -5.22 -23.52
C LEU A 170 19.72 -5.47 -22.01
N VAL A 171 18.71 -6.14 -21.44
CA VAL A 171 18.72 -6.59 -20.05
C VAL A 171 19.87 -7.56 -19.81
N SER A 172 20.11 -8.53 -20.70
CA SER A 172 21.20 -9.50 -20.54
C SER A 172 22.59 -8.86 -20.60
N ILE A 173 22.76 -7.79 -21.39
CA ILE A 173 24.03 -7.07 -21.53
C ILE A 173 24.27 -6.09 -20.36
N ASN A 174 23.24 -5.35 -19.93
CA ASN A 174 23.45 -4.13 -19.13
C ASN A 174 22.40 -3.87 -18.04
N ALA A 175 21.74 -4.90 -17.50
CA ALA A 175 20.74 -4.73 -16.44
C ALA A 175 21.23 -3.90 -15.24
N ARG A 176 22.49 -4.10 -14.82
CA ARG A 176 23.04 -3.48 -13.59
C ARG A 176 23.25 -1.98 -13.67
N LYS A 177 23.43 -1.40 -14.87
CA LYS A 177 23.63 0.06 -15.04
C LYS A 177 22.35 0.79 -15.44
N ALA A 178 21.29 0.02 -15.74
CA ALA A 178 20.02 0.49 -16.26
C ALA A 178 18.90 0.56 -15.19
N GLY A 179 19.25 0.40 -13.91
CA GLY A 179 18.30 0.24 -12.82
C GLY A 179 17.41 1.46 -12.60
N ILE A 180 16.11 1.18 -12.48
CA ILE A 180 15.06 2.12 -12.12
C ILE A 180 14.14 1.49 -11.08
N TYR A 181 13.53 2.32 -10.25
CA TYR A 181 12.41 1.98 -9.38
C TYR A 181 11.14 2.58 -9.95
N VAL A 182 10.10 1.77 -10.06
CA VAL A 182 8.79 2.17 -10.56
C VAL A 182 7.78 2.02 -9.43
N PHE A 183 7.01 3.08 -9.19
CA PHE A 183 5.98 3.15 -8.16
C PHE A 183 4.62 3.42 -8.79
N TRP A 184 3.60 2.66 -8.42
CA TRP A 184 2.24 2.88 -8.90
C TRP A 184 1.19 2.38 -7.92
N LEU A 185 -0.03 2.90 -8.04
CA LEU A 185 -1.16 2.45 -7.24
C LEU A 185 -2.02 1.47 -8.03
N VAL A 186 -2.52 0.46 -7.35
CA VAL A 186 -3.37 -0.60 -7.89
C VAL A 186 -4.59 -0.81 -7.01
N ALA A 187 -5.77 -0.97 -7.60
CA ALA A 187 -7.01 -1.26 -6.89
C ALA A 187 -7.97 -2.13 -7.75
N PRO A 188 -9.04 -2.70 -7.15
CA PRO A 188 -10.19 -3.18 -7.91
C PRO A 188 -10.72 -2.13 -8.86
N LYS A 189 -11.20 -2.55 -10.04
CA LYS A 189 -11.88 -1.66 -10.98
C LYS A 189 -13.01 -0.90 -10.29
N THR A 190 -13.02 0.41 -10.46
CA THR A 190 -14.01 1.33 -9.87
C THR A 190 -14.94 1.89 -10.95
N THR A 191 -16.11 2.39 -10.55
CA THR A 191 -17.07 3.05 -11.47
C THR A 191 -16.60 4.42 -11.93
N ARG A 192 -15.72 5.05 -11.15
CA ARG A 192 -15.12 6.36 -11.42
C ARG A 192 -13.61 6.26 -11.20
N LYS A 193 -12.83 7.05 -11.94
CA LYS A 193 -11.37 7.08 -11.79
C LYS A 193 -10.98 7.61 -10.41
N LEU A 194 -9.98 6.98 -9.79
CA LEU A 194 -9.27 7.54 -8.65
C LEU A 194 -7.92 8.06 -9.12
N TYR A 195 -7.57 9.23 -8.64
CA TYR A 195 -6.32 9.88 -8.91
C TYR A 195 -5.47 9.90 -7.65
N TYR A 196 -4.17 9.99 -7.84
CA TYR A 196 -3.24 10.18 -6.75
C TYR A 196 -2.15 11.16 -7.10
N THR A 197 -1.70 11.90 -6.09
CA THR A 197 -0.44 12.64 -6.11
C THR A 197 0.56 11.84 -5.31
N LEU A 198 1.68 11.45 -5.94
CA LEU A 198 2.80 10.79 -5.27
C LEU A 198 4.02 11.69 -5.37
N THR A 199 4.51 12.14 -4.22
CA THR A 199 5.69 13.00 -4.12
C THR A 199 6.77 12.31 -3.34
N ILE A 200 7.96 12.23 -3.91
CA ILE A 200 9.16 11.72 -3.26
C ILE A 200 10.06 12.89 -2.97
N TYR A 201 10.47 13.03 -1.71
CA TYR A 201 11.34 14.10 -1.26
C TYR A 201 12.75 13.58 -1.02
N ASP A 202 13.74 14.46 -1.14
CA ASP A 202 15.03 14.20 -0.51
C ASP A 202 14.94 14.27 1.02
N ARG A 203 16.00 13.84 1.71
CA ARG A 203 16.06 13.80 3.18
C ARG A 203 15.79 15.16 3.85
N TYR A 204 16.09 16.27 3.17
CA TYR A 204 16.01 17.62 3.70
C TYR A 204 14.81 18.40 3.16
N TYR A 205 13.96 17.77 2.34
CA TYR A 205 12.83 18.39 1.64
C TYR A 205 13.23 19.56 0.71
N LEU A 206 14.46 19.56 0.19
CA LEU A 206 14.95 20.60 -0.72
C LEU A 206 14.56 20.29 -2.17
N ASN A 207 14.70 19.03 -2.56
CA ASN A 207 14.32 18.51 -3.86
C ASN A 207 13.15 17.54 -3.73
N SER A 208 12.28 17.53 -4.73
CA SER A 208 11.21 16.57 -4.81
C SER A 208 10.93 16.15 -6.25
N ARG A 209 10.34 14.97 -6.40
CA ARG A 209 9.76 14.48 -7.65
C ARG A 209 8.32 14.11 -7.39
N SER A 210 7.40 14.75 -8.11
CA SER A 210 5.96 14.56 -7.93
C SER A 210 5.29 14.16 -9.24
N VAL A 211 4.27 13.32 -9.15
CA VAL A 211 3.38 12.98 -10.27
C VAL A 211 1.93 12.97 -9.82
N ILE A 212 1.03 13.31 -10.75
CA ILE A 212 -0.41 13.08 -10.63
C ILE A 212 -0.80 11.99 -11.62
N ARG A 213 -1.38 10.89 -11.16
CA ARG A 213 -1.68 9.70 -11.98
C ARG A 213 -2.99 9.05 -11.59
N VAL A 214 -3.46 8.10 -12.41
CA VAL A 214 -4.67 7.32 -12.16
C VAL A 214 -4.29 6.00 -11.51
N VAL A 215 -5.10 5.55 -10.53
CA VAL A 215 -4.97 4.22 -9.93
C VAL A 215 -5.27 3.15 -10.97
N ARG A 216 -4.37 2.16 -11.12
CA ARG A 216 -4.52 1.06 -12.09
C ARG A 216 -5.50 0.00 -11.60
N ASP A 217 -6.12 -0.70 -12.55
CA ASP A 217 -6.93 -1.89 -12.29
C ASP A 217 -6.03 -3.10 -12.00
N TYR A 218 -6.22 -3.76 -10.86
CA TYR A 218 -5.40 -4.92 -10.47
C TYR A 218 -5.58 -6.13 -11.38
N THR A 219 -6.69 -6.21 -12.13
CA THR A 219 -6.92 -7.30 -13.07
C THR A 219 -6.09 -7.18 -14.34
N GLN A 220 -5.52 -6.00 -14.61
CA GLN A 220 -4.56 -5.78 -15.69
C GLN A 220 -3.17 -6.26 -15.28
N SER A 221 -2.26 -6.36 -16.26
CA SER A 221 -0.87 -6.69 -15.95
C SER A 221 -0.24 -5.65 -15.05
N GLN A 222 0.44 -6.17 -14.02
CA GLN A 222 1.26 -5.38 -13.10
C GLN A 222 2.75 -5.54 -13.42
N ASN A 223 3.12 -6.26 -14.48
CA ASN A 223 4.50 -6.39 -14.92
C ASN A 223 4.96 -5.08 -15.60
N PRO A 224 5.97 -4.37 -15.08
CA PRO A 224 6.44 -3.13 -15.70
C PRO A 224 6.80 -3.27 -17.18
N SER A 225 7.39 -4.40 -17.57
CA SER A 225 7.70 -4.64 -19.00
C SER A 225 6.44 -4.65 -19.87
N GLU A 226 5.27 -4.99 -19.34
CA GLU A 226 4.05 -5.03 -20.14
C GLU A 226 3.36 -3.66 -20.22
N PHE A 227 3.34 -2.88 -19.14
CA PHE A 227 2.57 -1.63 -19.10
C PHE A 227 3.38 -0.36 -19.34
N LEU A 228 4.67 -0.32 -18.99
CA LEU A 228 5.49 0.89 -19.16
C LEU A 228 5.53 1.43 -20.60
N PRO A 229 5.52 0.62 -21.68
CA PRO A 229 5.56 1.15 -23.04
C PRO A 229 4.31 1.90 -23.50
N ASN A 230 3.18 1.74 -22.78
CA ASN A 230 1.86 2.17 -23.26
C ASN A 230 1.09 3.05 -22.26
N GLU A 231 1.59 3.18 -21.03
CA GLU A 231 0.90 3.89 -19.96
C GLU A 231 1.84 4.87 -19.28
N ASP A 232 1.27 5.80 -18.51
CA ASP A 232 2.01 6.79 -17.74
C ASP A 232 1.67 6.74 -16.25
N ASN A 233 0.77 5.83 -15.81
CA ASN A 233 0.24 5.68 -14.45
C ASN A 233 1.25 5.15 -13.42
N TYR A 234 2.42 5.78 -13.34
CA TYR A 234 3.51 5.46 -12.43
C TYR A 234 4.41 6.68 -12.17
N LEU A 235 5.20 6.59 -11.10
CA LEU A 235 6.38 7.42 -10.86
C LEU A 235 7.63 6.56 -11.06
N LEU A 236 8.65 7.11 -11.70
CA LEU A 236 9.93 6.44 -11.93
C LEU A 236 11.05 7.19 -11.20
N LEU A 237 11.95 6.45 -10.54
CA LEU A 237 13.23 6.95 -10.05
C LEU A 237 14.38 6.15 -10.65
N ARG A 238 15.45 6.80 -11.10
CA ARG A 238 16.69 6.11 -11.48
C ARG A 238 17.47 5.70 -10.23
N ASP A 239 18.29 4.64 -10.34
CA ASP A 239 19.21 4.23 -9.27
C ASP A 239 20.10 5.40 -8.79
N SER A 240 20.50 6.31 -9.68
CA SER A 240 21.26 7.52 -9.32
C SER A 240 20.46 8.52 -8.48
N GLU A 241 19.16 8.67 -8.76
CA GLU A 241 18.27 9.56 -7.99
C GLU A 241 18.01 8.98 -6.61
N VAL A 242 17.76 7.67 -6.52
CA VAL A 242 17.63 6.96 -5.25
C VAL A 242 18.90 7.13 -4.40
N LYS A 243 20.09 6.96 -4.99
CA LYS A 243 21.35 7.24 -4.30
C LYS A 243 21.45 8.69 -3.83
N SER A 244 21.08 9.66 -4.67
CA SER A 244 21.10 11.08 -4.31
C SER A 244 20.18 11.39 -3.12
N PHE A 245 18.96 10.86 -3.14
CA PHE A 245 17.98 11.04 -2.06
C PHE A 245 18.43 10.38 -0.75
N MET A 246 19.21 9.30 -0.83
CA MET A 246 19.79 8.62 0.34
C MET A 246 21.08 9.27 0.88
N SER A 247 21.88 9.95 0.02
CA SER A 247 23.30 10.26 0.29
C SER A 247 23.63 11.67 0.76
N MET A 248 22.67 12.58 0.94
CA MET A 248 22.92 13.98 1.37
C MET A 248 23.46 14.14 2.81
N SER A 249 24.08 13.11 3.38
CA SER A 249 24.75 13.02 4.68
C SER A 249 26.04 13.86 4.77
N HIS A 250 25.96 15.19 4.58
CA HIS A 250 27.09 16.09 4.85
C HIS A 250 26.98 16.82 6.20
N GLY A 251 25.97 16.51 7.02
CA GLY A 251 25.85 17.00 8.40
C GLY A 251 25.93 15.84 9.39
N GLU A 252 26.56 16.08 10.54
CA GLU A 252 26.76 15.14 11.65
C GLU A 252 25.56 14.21 11.84
N ALA A 253 25.82 12.91 11.77
CA ALA A 253 24.81 11.88 11.88
C ALA A 253 24.15 11.94 13.27
N THR A 254 23.02 12.62 13.40
CA THR A 254 22.12 12.40 14.52
C THR A 254 21.65 10.92 14.45
N PRO A 255 21.92 10.08 15.48
CA PRO A 255 21.73 8.63 15.43
C PRO A 255 20.27 8.13 15.29
N GLN A 256 19.29 9.03 15.15
CA GLN A 256 17.88 8.76 15.45
C GLN A 256 16.97 8.68 14.21
N LEU A 257 17.39 9.15 13.04
CA LEU A 257 16.59 9.04 11.81
C LEU A 257 17.02 7.82 11.00
N ARG A 258 16.12 6.83 10.89
CA ARG A 258 16.33 5.65 10.05
C ARG A 258 16.66 6.06 8.59
N PRO A 259 17.50 5.28 7.90
CA PRO A 259 17.80 5.50 6.49
C PRO A 259 16.55 5.23 5.64
N GLY A 260 16.21 6.16 4.75
CA GLY A 260 15.12 5.98 3.78
C GLY A 260 14.68 7.29 3.15
N ILE A 261 13.92 7.19 2.08
CA ILE A 261 13.45 8.31 1.25
C ILE A 261 12.00 8.64 1.65
N PRO A 262 11.69 9.86 2.09
CA PRO A 262 10.33 10.26 2.41
C PRO A 262 9.41 10.27 1.18
N ILE A 263 8.23 9.69 1.32
CA ILE A 263 7.18 9.65 0.30
C ILE A 263 5.89 10.21 0.88
N GLU A 264 5.27 11.17 0.19
CA GLU A 264 3.91 11.64 0.47
C GLU A 264 2.96 11.14 -0.62
N LEU A 265 1.84 10.58 -0.19
CA LEU A 265 0.77 10.09 -1.05
C LEU A 265 -0.54 10.77 -0.68
N ILE A 266 -1.25 11.27 -1.70
CA ILE A 266 -2.59 11.83 -1.56
C ILE A 266 -3.51 11.20 -2.61
N ILE A 267 -4.70 10.75 -2.22
CA ILE A 267 -5.69 10.11 -3.12
C ILE A 267 -6.97 10.96 -3.18
N TYR A 268 -7.57 11.05 -4.37
CA TYR A 268 -8.78 11.84 -4.61
C TYR A 268 -9.57 11.38 -5.86
N GLU A 269 -10.89 11.61 -5.88
CA GLU A 269 -11.75 11.29 -7.04
C GLU A 269 -11.74 12.39 -8.12
N ASN A 270 -11.48 13.66 -7.75
CA ASN A 270 -11.53 14.79 -8.67
C ASN A 270 -10.22 15.59 -8.68
N PRO A 271 -9.47 15.59 -9.81
CA PRO A 271 -8.20 16.30 -9.92
C PRO A 271 -8.33 17.82 -10.03
N ASN A 272 -9.53 18.35 -10.31
CA ASN A 272 -9.75 19.80 -10.43
C ASN A 272 -9.77 20.52 -9.07
N ASN A 273 -9.85 19.75 -7.98
CA ASN A 273 -9.63 20.24 -6.61
C ASN A 273 -8.40 19.53 -6.03
N PRO A 274 -7.21 19.64 -6.65
CA PRO A 274 -6.05 19.03 -6.05
C PRO A 274 -5.85 19.70 -4.68
N PRO A 275 -5.46 18.94 -3.64
CA PRO A 275 -5.17 19.56 -2.36
C PRO A 275 -4.01 20.55 -2.57
N ILE A 276 -4.33 21.85 -2.60
CA ILE A 276 -3.35 22.94 -2.78
C ILE A 276 -2.34 22.96 -1.61
N ARG A 277 -2.65 22.25 -0.52
CA ARG A 277 -1.82 22.17 0.67
C ARG A 277 -0.97 20.91 0.65
N HIS A 278 0.26 21.04 0.13
CA HIS A 278 1.34 20.13 0.50
C HIS A 278 1.57 20.23 2.02
N SER A 279 1.93 19.11 2.64
CA SER A 279 2.35 19.12 4.04
C SER A 279 3.53 20.07 4.19
N SER A 280 3.51 20.96 5.18
CA SER A 280 4.67 21.80 5.50
C SER A 280 5.85 20.92 5.91
N GLN A 281 7.09 21.41 5.75
CA GLN A 281 8.29 20.69 6.18
C GLN A 281 8.21 20.20 7.65
N ARG A 282 7.62 21.03 8.53
CA ARG A 282 7.38 20.68 9.93
C ARG A 282 6.36 19.55 10.09
N GLU A 283 5.26 19.58 9.34
CA GLU A 283 4.26 18.50 9.33
C GLU A 283 4.87 17.21 8.76
N LEU A 284 5.69 17.31 7.71
CA LEU A 284 6.39 16.18 7.09
C LEU A 284 7.36 15.51 8.09
N HIS A 285 8.20 16.29 8.78
CA HIS A 285 9.09 15.75 9.81
C HIS A 285 8.32 15.13 11.00
N ALA A 286 7.24 15.76 11.46
CA ALA A 286 6.44 15.24 12.56
C ALA A 286 5.77 13.89 12.19
N ALA A 287 5.19 13.79 10.99
CA ALA A 287 4.55 12.57 10.53
C ALA A 287 5.57 11.46 10.17
N LEU A 288 6.77 11.80 9.69
CA LEU A 288 7.86 10.83 9.58
C LEU A 288 8.26 10.27 10.95
N LYS A 289 8.40 11.14 11.96
CA LYS A 289 8.70 10.69 13.34
C LYS A 289 7.62 9.74 13.85
N GLN A 290 6.35 10.07 13.61
CA GLN A 290 5.23 9.20 13.97
C GLN A 290 5.24 7.86 13.20
N ALA A 291 5.52 7.88 11.90
CA ALA A 291 5.63 6.66 11.10
C ALA A 291 6.80 5.77 11.57
N GLN A 292 7.90 6.38 12.02
CA GLN A 292 9.03 5.68 12.63
C GLN A 292 8.64 5.01 13.95
N ASP A 293 7.87 5.69 14.81
CA ASP A 293 7.42 5.13 16.10
C ASP A 293 6.52 3.90 15.89
N VAL A 294 5.61 3.95 14.90
CA VAL A 294 4.74 2.81 14.54
C VAL A 294 5.57 1.63 14.03
N TYR A 295 6.51 1.87 13.11
CA TYR A 295 7.38 0.81 12.61
C TYR A 295 8.21 0.18 13.73
N ILE A 296 8.75 0.97 14.67
CA ILE A 296 9.51 0.45 15.81
C ILE A 296 8.62 -0.48 16.64
N MET A 297 7.38 -0.06 16.97
CA MET A 297 6.45 -0.90 17.73
C MET A 297 6.13 -2.23 17.06
N ASP A 298 5.99 -2.25 15.73
CA ASP A 298 5.62 -3.45 14.97
C ASP A 298 6.82 -4.35 14.60
N SER A 299 8.05 -3.82 14.62
CA SER A 299 9.27 -4.56 14.28
C SER A 299 10.03 -5.16 15.46
N VAL A 300 9.69 -4.80 16.71
CA VAL A 300 10.21 -5.53 17.88
C VAL A 300 9.48 -6.86 17.98
N PRO A 301 10.18 -8.02 17.96
CA PRO A 301 9.55 -9.29 18.26
C PRO A 301 8.90 -9.17 19.63
N ARG A 302 7.57 -9.31 19.71
CA ARG A 302 6.90 -9.48 21.00
C ARG A 302 7.45 -10.75 21.61
N LEU A 303 8.46 -10.62 22.47
CA LEU A 303 8.91 -11.68 23.35
C LEU A 303 7.65 -12.17 24.06
N ARG A 304 7.18 -13.37 23.67
CA ARG A 304 6.10 -14.05 24.37
C ARG A 304 6.52 -14.07 25.82
N GLY A 305 5.75 -13.36 26.66
CA GLY A 305 5.98 -13.31 28.09
C GLY A 305 6.21 -14.73 28.59
N SER A 306 7.34 -14.93 29.25
CA SER A 306 7.63 -16.14 29.99
C SER A 306 6.46 -16.38 30.92
N THR A 307 5.62 -17.37 30.62
CA THR A 307 4.68 -17.91 31.58
C THR A 307 5.51 -18.42 32.76
N SER A 308 5.46 -17.67 33.85
CA SER A 308 5.88 -18.12 35.18
C SER A 308 5.23 -19.48 35.44
N ARG A 309 6.02 -20.56 35.32
CA ARG A 309 5.63 -21.87 35.83
C ARG A 309 5.71 -21.77 37.35
N VAL A 310 4.55 -21.65 37.98
CA VAL A 310 4.38 -21.93 39.41
C VAL A 310 4.73 -23.41 39.62
N THR A 311 5.91 -23.66 40.20
CA THR A 311 6.33 -24.97 40.68
C THR A 311 5.52 -25.38 41.92
N PRO A 312 4.89 -26.57 41.94
CA PRO A 312 4.32 -27.13 43.16
C PRO A 312 5.40 -27.76 44.06
N PRO A 313 5.13 -27.92 45.37
CA PRO A 313 6.13 -28.27 46.37
C PRO A 313 6.54 -29.75 46.33
N LYS A 314 7.80 -29.97 46.72
CA LYS A 314 8.53 -31.25 46.75
C LYS A 314 7.91 -32.25 47.73
N ALA A 315 7.73 -33.50 47.27
CA ALA A 315 7.57 -34.68 48.12
C ALA A 315 8.68 -35.72 47.83
N LYS A 316 8.97 -36.51 48.86
CA LYS A 316 10.20 -37.27 49.19
C LYS A 316 10.63 -38.40 48.22
N LYS A 317 11.95 -38.67 48.20
CA LYS A 317 12.63 -39.87 47.64
C LYS A 317 12.21 -41.17 48.38
N PRO A 318 12.48 -42.38 47.84
CA PRO A 318 13.79 -43.03 48.08
C PRO A 318 14.37 -43.92 46.93
N ARG A 319 15.72 -43.96 46.94
CA ARG A 319 16.72 -45.01 46.61
C ARG A 319 16.40 -46.17 45.62
N GLY A 320 17.36 -46.44 44.72
CA GLY A 320 17.67 -47.82 44.29
C GLY A 320 18.59 -48.06 43.08
N LYS A 321 19.88 -48.32 43.36
CA LYS A 321 20.83 -49.24 42.68
C LYS A 321 21.52 -48.93 41.32
N LYS A 322 22.86 -48.87 41.46
CA LYS A 322 24.02 -49.18 40.59
C LYS A 322 23.83 -50.21 39.45
N SER A 323 24.54 -49.99 38.34
CA SER A 323 25.54 -50.94 37.81
C SER A 323 26.60 -50.23 36.94
N ARG A 324 27.73 -50.90 36.75
CA ARG A 324 29.06 -50.45 36.28
C ARG A 324 29.45 -51.27 35.03
N ASN A 325 30.57 -50.90 34.39
CA ASN A 325 31.30 -51.55 33.27
C ASN A 325 30.88 -51.11 31.85
N LYS A 326 31.76 -50.98 30.84
CA LYS A 326 33.23 -51.15 30.72
C LYS A 326 33.71 -50.40 29.45
N GLN A 327 35.02 -50.13 29.38
CA GLN A 327 35.79 -49.57 28.26
C GLN A 327 35.75 -50.44 26.98
N ASN A 328 35.95 -49.84 25.80
CA ASN A 328 37.18 -49.98 24.99
C ASN A 328 37.12 -49.20 23.65
N ASP A 329 38.17 -48.40 23.45
CA ASP A 329 39.05 -48.23 22.29
C ASP A 329 38.58 -48.14 20.82
N SER A 330 39.18 -47.12 20.19
CA SER A 330 39.95 -47.15 18.93
C SER A 330 39.39 -46.44 17.68
N ALA A 331 40.13 -45.39 17.31
CA ALA A 331 40.64 -45.01 15.98
C ALA A 331 39.72 -45.04 14.74
N SER A 332 39.58 -43.88 14.09
CA SER A 332 40.15 -43.65 12.75
C SER A 332 40.01 -42.19 12.29
N GLU A 333 41.17 -41.67 11.90
CA GLU A 333 41.49 -40.73 10.80
C GLU A 333 40.47 -40.74 9.63
N CYS A 334 40.26 -39.73 8.77
CA CYS A 334 40.94 -38.48 8.41
C CYS A 334 40.00 -37.69 7.43
N PRO A 335 40.39 -36.51 6.91
CA PRO A 335 39.47 -35.48 6.42
C PRO A 335 39.21 -35.49 4.90
N ILE A 336 38.08 -34.91 4.47
CA ILE A 336 37.84 -34.58 3.06
C ILE A 336 38.29 -33.14 2.79
N SER A 337 39.34 -33.04 1.98
CA SER A 337 39.96 -31.82 1.48
C SER A 337 39.28 -31.34 0.19
N LEU A 338 39.08 -30.03 0.10
CA LEU A 338 38.73 -29.25 -1.09
C LEU A 338 39.95 -29.15 -2.02
N LYS A 339 39.77 -29.39 -3.33
CA LYS A 339 40.33 -28.56 -4.42
C LYS A 339 39.93 -29.04 -5.81
N SER A 340 39.68 -28.04 -6.68
CA SER A 340 39.78 -28.05 -8.15
C SER A 340 38.63 -28.81 -8.86
N ILE A 341 38.05 -28.40 -9.98
CA ILE A 341 38.55 -27.81 -11.23
C ILE A 341 37.33 -27.20 -11.95
N PHE A 342 37.42 -25.99 -12.54
CA PHE A 342 36.87 -25.67 -13.87
C PHE A 342 37.46 -24.34 -14.35
N LYS A 343 38.45 -24.46 -15.24
CA LYS A 343 38.70 -23.52 -16.33
C LYS A 343 38.10 -24.16 -17.58
N LEU A 344 37.09 -23.52 -18.15
CA LEU A 344 36.89 -23.29 -19.59
C LEU A 344 35.72 -22.32 -19.74
#